data_AF-A0A662G7U0-F1
#
_entry.id   AF-A0A662G7U0-F1
#
_cell.length_a   1.000
_cell.length_b   1.000
_cell.length_c   1.000
_cell.angle_alpha   90.00
_cell.angle_beta   90.00
_cell.angle_gamma   90.00
#
_symmetry.space_group_name_H-M   'P 1'
#
loop_
_entity.id
_entity.type
_entity.pdbx_description
1 polymer ?
#
loop_
_entity_poly.entity_id
_entity_poly.type
_entity_poly.pdbx_seq_one_letter_code
_entity_poly.pdbx_strand_id
1 'polypeptide(L)'
;YIGKDYVDVLRVLNEELDLLGLTIKAVSDSGDELDWNDETMLRKAYFVVVLKNPPPFSIVKTAGWRIDDLAILAATLMYIVSKRGKANRNDVERFLCEKFPKWKVEQNLDRFIKLGYLLEEGEVLHIGWRTKVEVNLKKLLGLPE
;
A
#
# COMPACT_ATOMS: atom_id res chain seq x y z
N TYR A 1 -9.82 -10.54 24.05
CA TYR A 1 -8.89 -11.69 23.97
C TYR A 1 -9.54 -12.69 23.03
N ILE A 2 -8.95 -12.96 21.85
CA ILE A 2 -9.59 -13.77 20.78
C ILE A 2 -9.34 -15.28 20.99
N GLY A 3 -8.58 -15.65 22.03
CA GLY A 3 -8.17 -17.03 22.30
C GLY A 3 -6.76 -17.30 21.79
N LYS A 4 -6.17 -18.41 22.25
CA LYS A 4 -4.80 -18.83 21.88
C LYS A 4 -4.71 -19.37 20.45
N ASP A 5 -5.82 -19.89 19.92
CA ASP A 5 -5.88 -20.56 18.62
C ASP A 5 -6.36 -19.63 17.49
N TYR A 6 -6.30 -18.30 17.69
CA TYR A 6 -6.79 -17.33 16.70
C TYR A 6 -6.02 -17.38 15.39
N VAL A 7 -4.74 -17.79 15.42
CA VAL A 7 -3.91 -17.95 14.22
C VAL A 7 -4.46 -19.07 13.33
N ASP A 8 -4.94 -20.17 13.91
CA ASP A 8 -5.56 -21.26 13.15
C ASP A 8 -6.87 -20.80 12.49
N VAL A 9 -7.67 -20.00 13.19
CA VAL A 9 -8.87 -19.37 12.60
C VAL A 9 -8.51 -18.48 11.43
N LEU A 10 -7.43 -17.70 11.54
CA LEU A 10 -6.94 -16.85 10.45
C LEU A 10 -6.43 -17.68 9.27
N ARG A 11 -5.83 -18.85 9.49
CA ARG A 11 -5.41 -19.77 8.42
C ARG A 11 -6.61 -20.30 7.65
N VAL A 12 -7.63 -20.78 8.36
CA VAL A 12 -8.88 -21.25 7.73
C VAL A 12 -9.56 -20.10 6.97
N LEU A 13 -9.62 -18.90 7.55
CA LEU A 13 -10.17 -17.73 6.85
C LEU A 13 -9.36 -17.39 5.59
N ASN A 14 -8.04 -17.54 5.63
CA ASN A 14 -7.19 -17.28 4.49
C ASN A 14 -7.45 -18.27 3.33
N GLU A 15 -7.75 -19.53 3.63
CA GLU A 15 -8.14 -20.54 2.64
C GLU A 15 -9.47 -20.17 1.96
N GLU A 16 -10.47 -19.72 2.73
CA GLU A 16 -11.76 -19.27 2.19
C GLU A 16 -11.63 -17.99 1.34
N LEU A 17 -10.78 -17.05 1.78
CA LEU A 17 -10.50 -15.83 1.02
C LEU A 17 -9.75 -16.10 -0.28
N ASP A 18 -8.96 -17.17 -0.34
CA ASP A 18 -8.22 -17.54 -1.56
C ASP A 18 -9.16 -17.83 -2.73
N LEU A 19 -10.33 -18.41 -2.45
CA LEU A 19 -11.39 -18.66 -3.43
C LEU A 19 -11.90 -17.37 -4.09
N LEU A 20 -11.74 -16.23 -3.40
CA LEU A 20 -12.12 -14.91 -3.89
C LEU A 20 -10.93 -14.13 -4.48
N GLY A 21 -9.74 -14.73 -4.55
CA GLY A 21 -8.51 -14.06 -4.97
C GLY A 21 -7.99 -13.05 -3.94
N LEU A 22 -8.36 -13.23 -2.67
CA LEU A 22 -7.91 -12.43 -1.53
C LEU A 22 -6.94 -13.24 -0.67
N THR A 23 -6.13 -12.55 0.13
CA THR A 23 -5.22 -13.18 1.09
C THR A 23 -5.07 -12.30 2.32
N ILE A 24 -4.73 -12.89 3.45
CA ILE A 24 -4.41 -12.21 4.69
C ILE A 24 -2.89 -12.02 4.77
N LYS A 25 -2.47 -10.78 5.02
CA LYS A 25 -1.10 -10.48 5.42
C LYS A 25 -1.06 -10.15 6.90
N ALA A 26 -0.08 -10.72 7.61
CA ALA A 26 0.29 -10.28 8.95
C ALA A 26 1.35 -9.19 8.80
N VAL A 27 1.13 -8.01 9.39
CA VAL A 27 2.02 -6.86 9.22
C VAL A 27 2.30 -6.17 10.54
N SER A 28 3.46 -5.54 10.67
CA SER A 28 3.77 -4.61 11.75
C SER A 28 2.96 -3.32 11.64
N ASP A 29 3.05 -2.46 12.65
CA ASP A 29 2.56 -1.08 12.62
C ASP A 29 3.17 -0.24 11.47
N SER A 30 4.43 -0.53 11.11
CA SER A 30 5.12 0.07 9.97
C SER A 30 4.73 -0.53 8.61
N GLY A 31 3.85 -1.54 8.58
CA GLY A 31 3.38 -2.21 7.36
C GLY A 31 4.33 -3.26 6.79
N ASP A 32 5.36 -3.67 7.54
CA ASP A 32 6.30 -4.70 7.11
C ASP A 32 5.68 -6.09 7.34
N GLU A 33 5.80 -6.98 6.35
CA GLU A 33 5.18 -8.32 6.39
C GLU A 33 5.91 -9.22 7.39
N LEU A 34 5.14 -9.93 8.21
CA LEU A 34 5.61 -10.77 9.31
C LEU A 34 5.49 -12.26 8.97
N ASP A 35 6.37 -13.08 9.54
CA ASP A 35 6.33 -14.53 9.38
C ASP A 35 5.16 -15.13 10.19
N TRP A 36 4.34 -15.92 9.51
CA TRP A 36 3.21 -16.66 10.10
C TRP A 36 3.64 -17.77 11.07
N ASN A 37 4.92 -18.12 11.12
CA ASN A 37 5.45 -19.13 12.04
C ASN A 37 6.01 -18.52 13.34
N ASP A 38 6.17 -17.19 13.41
CA ASP A 38 6.62 -16.50 14.62
C ASP A 38 5.42 -16.01 15.44
N GLU A 39 4.88 -16.90 16.28
CA GLU A 39 3.75 -16.57 17.16
C GLU A 39 4.00 -15.36 18.08
N THR A 40 5.26 -15.08 18.43
CA THR A 40 5.57 -13.95 19.31
C THR A 40 5.34 -12.63 18.59
N MET A 41 5.74 -12.55 17.32
CA MET A 41 5.51 -11.38 16.48
C MET A 41 4.03 -11.24 16.09
N LEU A 42 3.35 -12.35 15.80
CA LEU A 42 1.94 -12.35 15.42
C LEU A 42 1.00 -11.80 16.51
N ARG A 43 1.40 -11.84 17.78
CA ARG A 43 0.61 -11.26 18.89
C ARG A 43 0.47 -9.74 18.80
N LYS A 44 1.38 -9.06 18.10
CA LYS A 44 1.38 -7.61 17.88
C LYS A 44 1.05 -7.24 16.44
N ALA A 45 0.78 -8.22 15.60
CA ALA A 45 0.53 -8.01 14.18
C ALA A 45 -0.86 -7.42 13.94
N TYR A 46 -0.95 -6.62 12.89
CA TYR A 46 -2.20 -6.32 12.21
C TYR A 46 -2.42 -7.36 11.11
N PHE A 47 -3.64 -7.87 11.01
CA PHE A 47 -4.03 -8.79 9.95
C PHE A 47 -4.91 -8.05 8.96
N VAL A 48 -4.44 -7.96 7.71
CA VAL A 48 -5.07 -7.15 6.67
C VAL A 48 -5.39 -8.02 5.47
N VAL A 49 -6.61 -7.89 4.96
CA VAL A 49 -7.06 -8.60 3.75
C VAL A 49 -6.66 -7.78 2.54
N VAL A 50 -5.95 -8.39 1.60
CA VAL A 50 -5.50 -7.78 0.36
C VAL A 50 -5.80 -8.65 -0.84
N LEU A 51 -5.74 -8.06 -2.03
CA LEU A 51 -5.79 -8.83 -3.28
C LEU A 51 -4.53 -9.68 -3.41
N LYS A 52 -4.71 -10.98 -3.66
CA LYS A 52 -3.61 -11.92 -3.87
C LYS A 52 -2.90 -11.64 -5.20
N ASN A 53 -3.66 -11.28 -6.22
CA ASN A 53 -3.18 -10.98 -7.56
C ASN A 53 -3.77 -9.65 -8.06
N PRO A 54 -3.10 -8.97 -9.00
CA PRO A 54 -3.68 -7.81 -9.67
C PRO A 54 -5.06 -8.14 -10.23
N PRO A 55 -6.10 -7.35 -9.94
CA PRO A 55 -7.44 -7.66 -10.40
C PRO A 55 -7.52 -7.50 -11.93
N PRO A 56 -8.40 -8.27 -12.60
CA PRO A 56 -8.64 -8.09 -14.02
C PRO A 56 -9.16 -6.68 -14.31
N PHE A 57 -8.89 -6.18 -15.52
CA PHE A 57 -9.22 -4.81 -15.92
C PHE A 57 -10.72 -4.49 -15.82
N SER A 58 -11.59 -5.50 -15.97
CA SER A 58 -13.04 -5.39 -15.76
C SER A 58 -13.40 -4.93 -14.34
N ILE A 59 -12.68 -5.42 -13.31
CA ILE A 59 -12.87 -5.06 -11.91
C ILE A 59 -12.19 -3.72 -11.59
N VAL A 60 -11.03 -3.45 -12.19
CA VAL A 60 -10.32 -2.16 -11.97
C VAL A 60 -11.20 -0.96 -12.33
N LYS A 61 -12.01 -1.06 -13.40
CA LYS A 61 -12.93 0.02 -13.82
C LYS A 61 -14.01 0.33 -12.80
N THR A 62 -14.38 -0.62 -11.95
CA THR A 62 -15.42 -0.47 -10.93
C THR A 62 -14.86 -0.23 -9.53
N ALA A 63 -13.53 -0.25 -9.36
CA ALA A 63 -12.86 -0.10 -8.06
C ALA A 63 -12.95 1.32 -7.45
N GLY A 64 -13.63 2.26 -8.10
CA GLY A 64 -13.87 3.62 -7.58
C GLY A 64 -12.64 4.54 -7.64
N TRP A 65 -11.54 4.08 -8.23
CA TRP A 65 -10.34 4.88 -8.49
C TRP A 65 -10.30 5.33 -9.94
N ARG A 66 -10.00 6.60 -10.18
CA ARG A 66 -9.70 7.06 -11.54
C ARG A 66 -8.29 6.62 -11.93
N ILE A 67 -8.12 6.28 -13.20
CA ILE A 67 -6.80 5.89 -13.73
C ILE A 67 -5.75 6.99 -13.52
N ASP A 68 -6.15 8.26 -13.65
CA ASP A 68 -5.24 9.39 -13.42
C ASP A 68 -4.77 9.47 -11.96
N ASP A 69 -5.63 9.15 -10.99
CA ASP A 69 -5.29 9.21 -9.57
C ASP A 69 -4.28 8.10 -9.25
N LEU A 70 -4.48 6.91 -9.82
CA LEU A 70 -3.50 5.81 -9.73
C LEU A 70 -2.17 6.17 -10.41
N ALA A 71 -2.20 6.90 -11.53
CA ALA A 71 -0.98 7.37 -12.19
C ALA A 71 -0.23 8.38 -11.31
N ILE A 72 -0.93 9.28 -10.63
CA ILE A 72 -0.33 10.21 -9.67
C ILE A 72 0.29 9.45 -8.50
N LEU A 73 -0.42 8.47 -7.92
CA LEU A 73 0.13 7.62 -6.84
C LEU A 73 1.40 6.91 -7.32
N ALA A 74 1.34 6.20 -8.45
CA ALA A 74 2.49 5.49 -9.01
C ALA A 74 3.69 6.41 -9.23
N ALA A 75 3.49 7.57 -9.86
CA ALA A 75 4.53 8.56 -10.09
C ALA A 75 5.13 9.09 -8.78
N THR A 76 4.30 9.33 -7.78
CA THR A 76 4.73 9.77 -6.44
C THR A 76 5.61 8.72 -5.76
N LEU A 77 5.17 7.46 -5.75
CA LEU A 77 5.93 6.36 -5.15
C LEU A 77 7.28 6.16 -5.85
N MET A 78 7.29 6.15 -7.18
CA MET A 78 8.54 6.05 -7.96
C MET A 78 9.50 7.22 -7.67
N TYR A 79 8.98 8.44 -7.56
CA TYR A 79 9.78 9.61 -7.22
C TYR A 79 10.42 9.46 -5.83
N ILE A 80 9.64 9.09 -4.82
CA ILE A 80 10.14 8.86 -3.45
C ILE A 80 11.23 7.77 -3.43
N VAL A 81 11.02 6.65 -4.12
CA VAL A 81 12.01 5.57 -4.19
C VAL A 81 13.29 6.05 -4.87
N SER A 82 13.19 6.82 -5.96
CA SER A 82 14.36 7.40 -6.65
C SER A 82 15.19 8.33 -5.76
N LYS A 83 14.56 8.89 -4.71
CA LYS A 83 15.17 9.75 -3.69
C LYS A 83 15.54 9.00 -2.41
N ARG A 84 15.79 7.68 -2.49
CA ARG A 84 16.17 6.82 -1.35
C ARG A 84 15.11 6.74 -0.26
N GLY A 85 13.83 6.72 -0.67
CA GLY A 85 12.70 6.43 0.22
C GLY A 85 12.08 7.64 0.92
N LYS A 86 12.53 8.87 0.61
CA LYS A 86 11.90 10.10 1.12
C LYS A 86 12.09 11.28 0.16
N ALA A 87 11.15 12.21 0.13
CA ALA A 87 11.23 13.41 -0.70
C ALA A 87 10.49 14.59 -0.05
N ASN A 88 10.92 15.82 -0.30
CA ASN A 88 10.17 16.99 0.14
C ASN A 88 8.84 17.09 -0.63
N ARG A 89 7.73 17.37 0.05
CA ARG A 89 6.40 17.47 -0.56
C ARG A 89 6.37 18.47 -1.71
N ASN A 90 6.98 19.65 -1.54
CA ASN A 90 7.01 20.69 -2.58
C ASN A 90 7.76 20.21 -3.84
N ASP A 91 8.78 19.37 -3.68
CA ASP A 91 9.52 18.81 -4.82
C ASP A 91 8.66 17.76 -5.57
N VAL A 92 7.92 16.94 -4.84
CA VAL A 92 6.96 15.97 -5.41
C VAL A 92 5.84 16.70 -6.15
N GLU A 93 5.25 17.73 -5.53
CA GLU A 93 4.19 18.55 -6.14
C GLU A 93 4.67 19.21 -7.42
N ARG A 94 5.86 19.83 -7.40
CA ARG A 94 6.45 20.48 -8.58
C ARG A 94 6.67 19.47 -9.71
N PHE A 95 7.21 18.28 -9.40
CA PHE A 95 7.41 17.21 -10.37
C PHE A 95 6.08 16.75 -11.00
N LEU A 96 5.06 16.50 -10.19
CA LEU A 96 3.75 16.05 -10.68
C LEU A 96 3.03 17.15 -11.49
N CYS A 97 3.19 18.41 -11.11
CA CYS A 97 2.59 19.55 -11.80
C CYS A 97 3.11 19.77 -13.23
N GLU A 98 4.22 19.13 -13.62
CA GLU A 98 4.67 19.11 -15.02
C GLU A 98 3.70 18.37 -15.95
N LYS A 99 2.88 17.44 -15.40
CA LYS A 99 1.96 16.59 -16.17
C LYS A 99 0.50 16.68 -15.70
N PHE A 100 0.25 17.13 -14.47
CA PHE A 100 -1.08 17.15 -13.87
C PHE A 100 -1.46 18.54 -13.35
N PRO A 101 -2.75 18.93 -13.36
CA PRO A 101 -3.19 20.20 -12.77
C PRO A 101 -2.90 20.26 -11.26
N LYS A 102 -2.38 21.40 -10.79
CA LYS A 102 -1.97 21.60 -9.38
C LYS A 102 -3.03 21.19 -8.36
N TRP A 103 -4.26 21.66 -8.53
CA TRP A 103 -5.37 21.35 -7.60
C TRP A 103 -5.61 19.84 -7.47
N LYS A 104 -5.38 19.07 -8.53
CA LYS A 104 -5.57 17.61 -8.54
C LYS A 104 -4.41 16.90 -7.88
N VAL A 105 -3.18 17.42 -8.03
CA VAL A 105 -1.99 16.92 -7.34
C VAL A 105 -2.16 17.08 -5.84
N GLU A 106 -2.48 18.29 -5.37
CA GLU A 106 -2.68 18.59 -3.94
C GLU A 106 -3.75 17.69 -3.32
N GLN A 107 -4.94 17.62 -3.95
CA GLN A 107 -6.03 16.74 -3.48
C GLN A 107 -5.65 15.26 -3.42
N ASN A 108 -4.89 14.77 -4.41
CA ASN A 108 -4.47 13.38 -4.43
C ASN A 108 -3.42 13.08 -3.37
N LEU A 109 -2.41 13.94 -3.20
CA LEU A 109 -1.41 13.76 -2.15
C LEU A 109 -2.06 13.74 -0.76
N ASP A 110 -2.95 14.68 -0.46
CA ASP A 110 -3.69 14.70 0.81
C ASP A 110 -4.52 13.43 1.00
N ARG A 111 -5.18 12.97 -0.06
CA ARG A 111 -5.95 11.72 -0.05
C ARG A 111 -5.05 10.51 0.22
N PHE A 112 -3.88 10.42 -0.40
CA PHE A 112 -2.95 9.30 -0.22
C PHE A 112 -2.34 9.26 1.18
N ILE A 113 -2.05 10.41 1.76
CA ILE A 113 -1.62 10.53 3.17
C ILE A 113 -2.73 10.04 4.08
N LYS A 114 -3.96 10.54 3.90
CA LYS A 114 -5.11 10.14 4.72
C LYS A 114 -5.43 8.65 4.63
N LEU A 115 -5.21 8.04 3.45
CA LEU A 115 -5.43 6.61 3.24
C LEU A 115 -4.26 5.72 3.69
N GLY A 116 -3.13 6.32 4.10
CA GLY A 116 -1.94 5.60 4.58
C GLY A 116 -1.02 5.07 3.47
N TYR A 117 -1.23 5.46 2.21
CA TYR A 117 -0.30 5.13 1.13
C TYR A 117 0.98 5.97 1.19
N LEU A 118 0.85 7.21 1.67
CA LEU A 118 1.96 8.09 1.98
C LEU A 118 1.96 8.37 3.48
N LEU A 119 3.14 8.64 4.02
CA LEU A 119 3.32 9.19 5.36
C LEU A 119 3.98 10.55 5.21
N GLU A 120 3.47 11.56 5.90
CA GLU A 120 4.03 12.90 5.91
C GLU A 120 4.57 13.23 7.31
N GLU A 121 5.87 13.53 7.38
CA GLU A 121 6.54 13.98 8.60
C GLU A 121 7.11 15.38 8.37
N GLY A 122 6.39 16.40 8.85
CA GLY A 122 6.67 17.78 8.48
C GLY A 122 6.42 17.99 6.98
N GLU A 123 7.44 18.41 6.24
CA GLU A 123 7.37 18.63 4.78
C GLU A 123 7.97 17.46 3.98
N VAL A 124 8.19 16.30 4.61
CA VAL A 124 8.84 15.14 3.99
C VAL A 124 7.84 14.00 3.84
N LEU A 125 7.69 13.55 2.59
CA LEU A 125 6.88 12.39 2.23
C LEU A 125 7.72 11.11 2.25
N HIS A 126 7.14 10.09 2.85
CA HIS A 126 7.65 8.73 2.98
C HIS A 126 6.65 7.73 2.39
N ILE A 127 7.12 6.51 2.13
CA ILE A 127 6.23 5.39 1.81
C ILE A 127 5.40 5.05 3.05
N GLY A 128 4.07 5.15 2.92
CA GLY A 128 3.15 4.81 3.99
C GLY A 128 2.99 3.30 4.16
N TRP A 129 2.53 2.88 5.35
CA TRP A 129 2.37 1.46 5.70
C TRP A 129 1.51 0.72 4.69
N ARG A 130 0.41 1.31 4.21
CA ARG A 130 -0.52 0.67 3.29
C ARG A 130 0.12 0.37 1.93
N THR A 131 1.03 1.23 1.47
CA THR A 131 1.79 0.97 0.25
C THR A 131 2.65 -0.28 0.39
N LYS A 132 3.32 -0.47 1.53
CA LYS A 132 4.14 -1.68 1.75
C LYS A 132 3.31 -2.96 1.74
N VAL A 133 2.06 -2.88 2.21
CA VAL A 133 1.14 -4.02 2.24
C VAL A 133 0.55 -4.33 0.85
N GLU A 134 -0.01 -3.32 0.19
CA GLU A 134 -0.86 -3.50 -1.00
C GLU A 134 -0.11 -3.36 -2.34
N VAL A 135 1.06 -2.71 -2.37
CA VAL A 135 1.77 -2.39 -3.61
C VAL A 135 3.06 -3.19 -3.73
N ASN A 136 3.18 -3.96 -4.81
CA ASN A 136 4.47 -4.57 -5.17
C ASN A 136 5.40 -3.49 -5.77
N LEU A 137 6.18 -2.84 -4.92
CA LEU A 137 7.11 -1.77 -5.31
C LEU A 137 8.20 -2.26 -6.28
N LYS A 138 8.70 -3.49 -6.13
CA LYS A 138 9.68 -4.06 -7.07
C LYS A 138 9.12 -4.11 -8.48
N LYS A 139 7.90 -4.67 -8.62
CA LYS A 139 7.20 -4.76 -9.90
C LYS A 139 6.88 -3.38 -10.48
N LEU A 140 6.48 -2.42 -9.64
CA LEU A 140 6.26 -1.03 -10.07
C LEU A 140 7.53 -0.40 -10.67
N LEU A 141 8.70 -0.74 -10.14
CA LEU A 141 10.01 -0.25 -10.58
C LEU A 141 10.60 -1.07 -11.74
N GLY A 142 9.90 -2.12 -12.21
CA GLY A 142 10.40 -3.04 -13.23
C GLY A 142 11.57 -3.91 -12.77
N LEU A 143 11.75 -4.10 -11.46
CA LEU A 143 12.75 -4.98 -10.89
C LEU A 143 12.25 -6.44 -10.88
N PRO A 144 13.13 -7.45 -11.05
CA PRO A 144 12.76 -8.85 -10.89
C PRO A 144 12.31 -9.15 -9.45
N GLU A 145 11.43 -10.14 -9.28
CA GLU A 145 10.89 -10.56 -7.96
C GLU A 145 11.98 -11.07 -7.01
#